data_AF-H3SHQ4-F1
#
_entry.id   AF-H3SHQ4-F1
#
_cell.length_a   1.000
_cell.length_b   1.000
_cell.length_c   1.000
_cell.angle_alpha   90.00
_cell.angle_beta   90.00
_cell.angle_gamma   90.00
#
_symmetry.space_group_name_H-M   'P 1'
#
loop_
_entity.id
_entity.type
_entity.pdbx_description
1 polymer ?
#
loop_
_entity_poly.entity_id
_entity_poly.type
_entity_poly.pdbx_seq_one_letter_code
_entity_poly.pdbx_strand_id
1 'polypeptide(L)' 'MNHQSVCKGDLIPFTYSYEKAGCLIEIIESTRQELIEVATEKECLTDETVVRLSQKLDTYLLEFQRRSCG' A
#
# COMPACT_ATOMS: atom_id res chain seq x y z
N MET A 1 -33.98 8.21 5.40
CA MET A 1 -33.47 6.84 5.16
C MET A 1 -32.00 6.97 4.81
N ASN A 2 -31.13 6.36 5.62
CA ASN A 2 -29.68 6.60 5.67
C ASN A 2 -28.97 6.17 4.37
N HIS A 3 -28.26 7.12 3.75
CA HIS A 3 -27.28 6.85 2.70
C HIS A 3 -25.99 6.33 3.34
N GLN A 4 -25.77 5.02 3.30
CA GLN A 4 -24.45 4.45 3.55
C GLN A 4 -23.60 4.68 2.29
N SER A 5 -22.70 5.66 2.36
CA SER A 5 -21.70 5.89 1.32
C SER A 5 -20.69 4.74 1.34
N VAL A 6 -20.85 3.84 0.37
CA VAL A 6 -19.83 2.85 -0.01
C VAL A 6 -18.56 3.61 -0.37
N CYS A 7 -17.46 3.36 0.34
CA CYS A 7 -16.14 3.83 -0.06
C CYS A 7 -15.77 3.14 -1.37
N LYS A 8 -16.14 3.74 -2.51
CA LYS A 8 -15.57 3.39 -3.81
C LYS A 8 -14.12 3.88 -3.81
N GLY A 9 -13.21 3.01 -3.37
CA GLY A 9 -11.78 3.18 -3.61
C GLY A 9 -11.51 2.81 -5.06
N ASP A 10 -11.63 3.78 -5.97
CA ASP A 10 -11.13 3.60 -7.32
C ASP A 10 -9.60 3.52 -7.23
N LEU A 11 -9.04 2.35 -7.57
CA LEU A 11 -7.59 2.14 -7.70
C LEU A 11 -7.09 2.97 -8.89
N ILE A 12 -6.64 4.19 -8.64
CA ILE A 12 -6.04 5.05 -9.67
C ILE A 12 -4.64 4.50 -10.01
N PRO A 13 -4.31 4.26 -11.29
CA PRO A 13 -2.95 3.98 -11.71
C PRO A 13 -2.14 5.28 -11.67
N PHE A 14 -1.33 5.48 -10.63
CA PHE A 14 -0.41 6.62 -10.57
C PHE A 14 0.89 6.28 -11.29
N THR A 15 0.98 6.62 -12.57
CA THR A 15 2.27 6.68 -13.27
C THR A 15 2.98 7.96 -12.86
N TYR A 16 3.85 7.91 -11.84
CA TYR A 16 4.65 9.06 -11.41
C TYR A 16 6.15 8.74 -11.51
N SER A 17 6.83 9.35 -12.49
CA SER A 17 8.28 9.19 -12.70
C SER A 17 9.07 10.19 -11.87
N TYR A 18 10.01 9.72 -11.05
CA TYR A 18 11.08 10.55 -10.49
C TYR A 18 12.32 9.69 -10.29
N GLU A 19 13.40 9.95 -11.03
CA GLU A 19 14.54 9.03 -11.23
C GLU A 19 15.41 8.73 -9.98
N LYS A 20 15.01 9.13 -8.77
CA LYS A 20 15.65 8.72 -7.51
C LYS A 20 14.68 8.46 -6.35
N ALA A 21 13.45 9.00 -6.42
CA ALA A 21 12.34 8.61 -5.55
C ALA A 21 11.53 7.43 -6.12
N GLY A 22 11.74 7.10 -7.40
CA GLY A 22 11.11 6.01 -8.13
C GLY A 22 11.29 4.69 -7.42
N CYS A 23 12.51 4.36 -6.95
CA CYS A 23 12.75 3.08 -6.30
C CYS A 23 11.92 2.86 -5.02
N LEU A 24 11.76 3.89 -4.16
CA LEU A 24 11.00 3.70 -2.91
C LEU A 24 9.49 3.68 -3.19
N ILE A 25 9.01 4.53 -4.09
CA ILE A 25 7.60 4.52 -4.51
C ILE A 25 7.26 3.18 -5.19
N GLU A 26 8.10 2.69 -6.10
CA GLU A 26 7.93 1.38 -6.74
C GLU A 26 7.91 0.23 -5.73
N ILE A 27 8.75 0.28 -4.69
CA ILE A 27 8.74 -0.70 -3.60
C ILE A 27 7.43 -0.62 -2.80
N ILE A 28 6.95 0.59 -2.48
CA ILE A 28 5.67 0.79 -1.78
C ILE A 28 4.52 0.23 -2.62
N GLU A 29 4.47 0.57 -3.91
CA GLU A 29 3.42 0.15 -4.82
C GLU A 29 3.42 -1.37 -5.03
N SER A 30 4.59 -1.96 -5.23
CA SER A 30 4.74 -3.41 -5.39
C SER A 30 4.35 -4.15 -4.10
N THR A 31 4.78 -3.66 -2.93
CA THR A 31 4.43 -4.25 -1.64
C THR A 31 2.93 -4.11 -1.34
N ARG A 32 2.30 -2.99 -1.73
CA ARG A 32 0.85 -2.79 -1.61
C ARG A 32 0.09 -3.81 -2.46
N GLN A 33 0.52 -3.99 -3.71
CA GLN A 33 -0.12 -4.93 -4.62
C GLN A 33 -0.01 -6.38 -4.10
N GLU A 34 1.19 -6.78 -3.65
CA GLU A 34 1.42 -8.08 -3.03
C GLU A 34 0.55 -8.29 -1.78
N LEU A 35 0.44 -7.28 -0.91
CA LEU A 35 -0.44 -7.33 0.27
C LEU A 35 -1.90 -7.55 -0.10
N ILE A 36 -2.41 -6.85 -1.12
CA ILE A 36 -3.80 -7.00 -1.58
C ILE A 36 -4.03 -8.42 -2.11
N GLU A 37 -3.11 -8.93 -2.93
CA GLU A 37 -3.21 -10.27 -3.52
C GLU A 37 -3.20 -11.34 -2.42
N VAL A 38 -2.26 -11.29 -1.48
CA VAL A 38 -2.16 -12.26 -0.38
C VAL A 38 -3.36 -12.14 0.57
N ALA A 39 -3.80 -10.93 0.91
CA ALA A 39 -4.97 -10.75 1.77
C ALA A 39 -6.25 -11.30 1.12
N THR A 40 -6.36 -11.17 -0.21
CA THR A 40 -7.48 -11.72 -0.98
C THR A 40 -7.39 -13.24 -1.05
N GLU A 41 -6.21 -13.81 -1.31
CA GLU A 41 -5.99 -15.25 -1.38
C GLU A 41 -6.24 -15.93 -0.03
N LYS A 42 -5.81 -15.31 1.07
CA LYS A 42 -5.94 -15.88 2.42
C LYS A 42 -7.33 -15.67 3.03
N GLU A 43 -8.08 -14.68 2.55
CA GLU A 43 -9.34 -14.22 3.15
C GLU A 43 -9.23 -13.90 4.66
N CYS A 44 -8.01 -13.62 5.15
CA CYS A 44 -7.70 -13.49 6.56
C CYS A 44 -6.65 -12.39 6.78
N LEU A 45 -7.09 -11.27 7.35
CA LEU A 45 -6.20 -10.12 7.60
C LEU A 45 -5.22 -10.34 8.76
N THR A 46 -5.49 -11.33 9.61
CA THR A 46 -4.62 -11.72 10.72
C THR A 46 -3.68 -12.85 10.37
N ASP A 47 -3.68 -13.31 9.11
CA ASP A 47 -2.67 -14.25 8.62
C ASP A 47 -1.28 -13.64 8.81
N GLU A 48 -0.31 -14.45 9.27
CA GLU A 48 1.04 -13.97 9.58
C GLU A 48 1.69 -13.29 8.37
N THR A 49 1.45 -13.82 7.16
CA THR A 49 2.01 -13.29 5.91
C THR A 49 1.42 -11.92 5.60
N VAL A 50 0.10 -11.77 5.76
CA VAL A 50 -0.61 -10.50 5.55
C VAL A 50 -0.14 -9.45 6.56
N VAL A 51 -0.01 -9.84 7.83
CA VAL A 51 0.49 -8.93 8.89
C VAL A 51 1.92 -8.50 8.62
N ARG A 52 2.81 -9.42 8.23
CA ARG A 52 4.20 -9.09 7.89
C ARG A 52 4.30 -8.14 6.69
N LEU A 53 3.51 -8.37 5.64
CA LEU A 53 3.47 -7.50 4.47
C LEU A 53 2.94 -6.10 4.83
N SER A 54 1.90 -6.02 5.67
CA SER A 54 1.39 -4.74 6.19
C SER A 54 2.46 -3.95 6.95
N GLN A 55 3.16 -4.59 7.88
CA GLN A 55 4.22 -3.94 8.67
C GLN A 55 5.40 -3.48 7.80
N LYS A 56 5.72 -4.26 6.76
CA LYS A 56 6.76 -3.91 5.78
C LYS A 56 6.35 -2.67 4.97
N LEU A 57 5.09 -2.61 4.53
CA LEU A 57 4.53 -1.45 3.84
C LEU A 57 4.58 -0.19 4.72
N ASP A 58 4.18 -0.31 6.00
CA ASP A 58 4.23 0.80 6.97
C ASP A 58 5.65 1.34 7.12
N THR A 59 6.66 0.46 7.15
CA THR A 59 8.07 0.87 7.23
C THR A 59 8.47 1.73 6.03
N TYR A 60 8.10 1.32 4.81
CA TYR A 60 8.42 2.08 3.60
C TYR A 60 7.67 3.41 3.52
N LEU A 61 6.41 3.46 3.96
CA LEU A 61 5.64 4.69 4.05
C LEU A 61 6.28 5.70 5.02
N LEU A 62 6.72 5.23 6.20
CA LEU A 62 7.45 6.06 7.16
C LEU A 62 8.77 6.58 6.59
N GLU A 63 9.52 5.72 5.89
CA GLU A 63 10.74 6.17 5.20
C GLU A 63 10.46 7.22 4.14
N PHE A 64 9.40 7.05 3.34
CA PHE A 64 9.01 7.99 2.31
C PHE A 64 8.60 9.33 2.91
N GLN A 65 7.81 9.31 3.97
CA GLN A 65 7.43 10.51 4.71
C GLN A 65 8.66 11.22 5.29
N ARG A 66 9.60 10.48 5.89
CA ARG A 66 10.84 11.04 6.42
C ARG A 66 11.68 11.73 5.35
N ARG A 67 11.75 11.16 4.13
CA ARG A 67 12.47 11.75 2.99
C ARG A 67 11.74 12.96 2.39
N SER A 68 10.42 13.05 2.58
CA SER A 68 9.58 14.12 2.02
C SER A 68 9.43 15.32 2.96
N CYS A 69 9.56 15.12 4.28
CA CYS A 69 9.50 16.17 5.30
C CYS A 69 10.88 16.71 5.72
N GLY A 70 11.95 16.35 5.01
CA GLY A 70 13.34 16.75 5.27
C GLY A 70 13.85 17.83 4.32
#